data_AF-A0A1G2X6M9-F1
#
_entry.id   AF-A0A1G2X6M9-F1
#
_cell.length_a   1.000
_cell.length_b   1.000
_cell.length_c   1.000
_cell.angle_alpha   90.00
_cell.angle_beta   90.00
_cell.angle_gamma   90.00
#
_symmetry.space_group_name_H-M   'P 1'
#
loop_
_entity.id
_entity.type
_entity.pdbx_description
1 polymer ?
#
loop_
_entity_poly.entity_id
_entity_poly.type
_entity_poly.pdbx_seq_one_letter_code
_entity_poly.pdbx_strand_id
1 'polypeptide(L)'
;MKKLLCLCGLLAVLLILPVSAIQATSVTVATFADPSGNAGDPLLTVNWTDSTINGGWADIKSGLLLQIPIAGVSFADAWFEMDEITITNTMVFGGSKFGETGEGQVRFYAAGSTTNPLLRIDFQKGMVGRQFVSAEDEDGLFYANNVTITGSAIPFTLSYEQFSFSFANVTNLPNADGFTGTASFTSSAVPEPATVALLCIGALGLLRRKK
;
A
#
# COMPACT_ATOMS: atom_id res chain seq x y z
N MET A 1 47.86 -35.76 15.56
CA MET A 1 46.57 -35.91 16.27
C MET A 1 46.08 -34.64 16.99
N LYS A 2 46.94 -33.79 17.58
CA LYS A 2 46.51 -32.54 18.26
C LYS A 2 45.87 -31.46 17.34
N LYS A 3 46.17 -31.46 16.03
CA LYS A 3 45.57 -30.53 15.06
C LYS A 3 44.13 -30.91 14.64
N LEU A 4 43.72 -32.16 14.83
CA LEU A 4 42.38 -32.64 14.45
C LEU A 4 41.33 -32.32 15.52
N LEU A 5 41.71 -32.31 16.81
CA LEU A 5 40.82 -31.91 17.91
C LEU A 5 40.49 -30.41 17.91
N CYS A 6 41.42 -29.56 17.47
CA CYS A 6 41.20 -28.11 17.42
C CYS A 6 40.21 -27.71 16.30
N LEU A 7 40.19 -28.48 15.20
CA LEU A 7 39.30 -28.25 14.06
C LEU A 7 37.85 -28.66 14.37
N CYS A 8 37.64 -29.75 15.14
CA CYS A 8 36.32 -30.15 15.60
C CYS A 8 35.73 -29.20 16.66
N GLY A 9 36.58 -28.60 17.51
CA GLY A 9 36.13 -27.59 18.48
C GLY A 9 35.62 -26.30 17.82
N LEU A 10 36.27 -25.85 16.75
CA LEU A 10 35.84 -24.65 16.02
C LEU A 10 34.56 -24.90 15.18
N LEU A 11 34.36 -26.14 14.70
CA LEU A 11 33.17 -26.53 13.93
C LEU A 11 31.91 -26.67 14.81
N ALA A 12 32.08 -27.09 16.07
CA ALA A 12 30.97 -27.23 17.02
C ALA A 12 30.47 -25.89 17.59
N VAL A 13 31.33 -24.89 17.70
CA VAL A 13 30.95 -23.55 18.19
C VAL A 13 30.22 -22.72 17.12
N LEU A 14 30.40 -23.02 15.83
CA LEU A 14 29.74 -22.29 14.74
C LEU A 14 28.31 -22.78 14.42
N LEU A 15 27.86 -23.89 15.04
CA LEU A 15 26.60 -24.56 14.70
C LEU A 15 25.44 -24.26 15.67
N ILE A 16 25.63 -23.41 16.68
CA ILE A 16 24.61 -23.09 17.71
C ILE A 16 24.46 -21.57 17.89
N LEU A 17 24.52 -20.79 16.81
CA LEU A 17 23.90 -19.47 16.82
C LEU A 17 22.43 -19.67 16.42
N PRO A 18 21.46 -19.45 17.32
CA PRO A 18 20.07 -19.36 16.90
C PRO A 18 19.97 -18.14 15.99
N VAL A 19 19.94 -18.37 14.68
CA VAL A 19 19.46 -17.37 13.73
C VAL A 19 17.97 -17.27 14.02
N SER A 20 17.61 -16.36 14.92
CA SER A 20 16.24 -15.91 15.06
C SER A 20 15.85 -15.38 13.68
N ALA A 21 15.03 -16.14 12.95
CA ALA A 21 14.45 -15.66 11.71
C ALA A 21 13.59 -14.46 12.09
N ILE A 22 14.11 -13.25 11.86
CA ILE A 22 13.31 -12.03 11.93
C ILE A 22 12.33 -12.16 10.76
N GLN A 23 11.11 -12.58 11.06
CA GLN A 23 10.03 -12.51 10.10
C GLN A 23 9.86 -11.04 9.72
N ALA A 24 9.97 -10.72 8.44
CA ALA A 24 9.56 -9.43 7.92
C ALA A 24 8.02 -9.39 8.02
N THR A 25 7.51 -8.90 9.16
CA THR A 25 6.08 -8.63 9.31
C THR A 25 5.80 -7.28 8.66
N SER A 26 4.85 -7.23 7.74
CA SER A 26 4.34 -5.95 7.26
C SER A 26 3.71 -5.21 8.44
N VAL A 27 4.02 -3.92 8.58
CA VAL A 27 3.47 -3.06 9.63
C VAL A 27 2.47 -2.12 8.99
N THR A 28 1.23 -2.11 9.45
CA THR A 28 0.23 -1.13 9.00
C THR A 28 0.65 0.28 9.42
N VAL A 29 0.87 1.15 8.45
CA VAL A 29 1.25 2.55 8.66
C VAL A 29 0.01 3.38 8.98
N ALA A 30 -1.01 3.23 8.13
CA ALA A 30 -2.29 3.92 8.29
C ALA A 30 -3.42 3.14 7.61
N THR A 31 -4.63 3.34 8.10
CA THR A 31 -5.85 2.72 7.56
C THR A 31 -7.08 3.56 7.85
N PHE A 32 -8.09 3.44 7.00
CA PHE A 32 -9.45 3.88 7.30
C PHE A 32 -10.46 2.91 6.66
N ALA A 33 -11.61 2.74 7.31
CA ALA A 33 -12.74 2.00 6.77
C ALA A 33 -13.65 2.91 5.93
N ASP A 34 -14.39 2.33 4.98
CA ASP A 34 -15.30 3.07 4.11
C ASP A 34 -16.25 4.00 4.92
N PRO A 35 -16.13 5.34 4.78
CA PRO A 35 -16.94 6.28 5.54
C PRO A 35 -18.33 6.53 4.94
N SER A 36 -18.55 6.13 3.68
CA SER A 36 -19.79 6.42 2.95
C SER A 36 -20.86 5.36 3.21
N GLY A 37 -20.44 4.09 3.26
CA GLY A 37 -21.33 2.95 3.52
C GLY A 37 -22.40 2.70 2.45
N ASN A 38 -22.41 3.47 1.34
CA ASN A 38 -23.34 3.31 0.23
C ASN A 38 -22.78 3.91 -1.09
N ALA A 39 -23.39 3.61 -2.23
CA ALA A 39 -22.92 4.07 -3.54
C ALA A 39 -23.18 5.57 -3.85
N GLY A 40 -24.01 6.26 -3.05
CA GLY A 40 -24.41 7.65 -3.29
C GLY A 40 -23.33 8.69 -3.00
N ASP A 41 -22.31 8.29 -2.23
CA ASP A 41 -21.18 9.15 -1.84
C ASP A 41 -19.85 8.43 -2.17
N PRO A 42 -19.45 8.34 -3.45
CA PRO A 42 -18.22 7.63 -3.82
C PRO A 42 -16.97 8.37 -3.32
N LEU A 43 -15.92 7.59 -3.02
CA LEU A 43 -14.61 8.10 -2.61
C LEU A 43 -13.66 8.20 -3.79
N LEU A 44 -13.81 7.33 -4.79
CA LEU A 44 -12.98 7.30 -5.98
C LEU A 44 -13.84 7.22 -7.24
N THR A 45 -13.31 7.82 -8.31
CA THR A 45 -13.82 7.75 -9.66
C THR A 45 -12.69 7.36 -10.60
N VAL A 46 -12.90 6.30 -11.37
CA VAL A 46 -12.00 5.85 -12.43
C VAL A 46 -12.71 6.10 -13.75
N ASN A 47 -12.10 6.90 -14.62
CA ASN A 47 -12.63 7.24 -15.92
C ASN A 47 -11.63 6.79 -17.00
N TRP A 48 -11.96 5.70 -17.69
CA TRP A 48 -11.15 5.15 -18.78
C TRP A 48 -11.26 6.00 -20.06
N THR A 49 -12.34 6.76 -20.22
CA THR A 49 -12.54 7.64 -21.38
C THR A 49 -11.58 8.81 -21.33
N ASP A 50 -11.49 9.45 -20.16
CA ASP A 50 -10.60 10.60 -19.93
C ASP A 50 -9.21 10.17 -19.45
N SER A 51 -9.01 8.87 -19.20
CA SER A 51 -7.78 8.29 -18.66
C SER A 51 -7.37 8.92 -17.33
N THR A 52 -8.31 9.09 -16.40
CA THR A 52 -8.08 9.71 -15.10
C THR A 52 -8.62 8.86 -13.94
N ILE A 53 -7.99 9.04 -12.78
CA ILE A 53 -8.47 8.60 -11.49
C ILE A 53 -8.52 9.81 -10.58
N ASN A 54 -9.67 10.04 -9.96
CA ASN A 54 -9.88 11.08 -8.97
C ASN A 54 -10.43 10.47 -7.69
N GLY A 55 -10.17 11.13 -6.57
CA GLY A 55 -10.70 10.66 -5.30
C GLY A 55 -10.52 11.66 -4.18
N GLY A 56 -11.28 11.44 -3.12
CA GLY A 56 -11.28 12.31 -1.96
C GLY A 56 -12.47 12.05 -1.05
N TRP A 57 -12.33 12.53 0.17
CA TRP A 57 -13.41 12.70 1.11
C TRP A 57 -13.36 14.15 1.59
N ALA A 58 -14.38 14.94 1.25
CA ALA A 58 -14.36 16.38 1.50
C ALA A 58 -14.49 16.70 3.00
N ASP A 59 -13.83 17.78 3.46
CA ASP A 59 -13.85 18.25 4.86
C ASP A 59 -15.27 18.56 5.41
N ILE A 60 -16.23 18.80 4.51
CA ILE A 60 -17.65 18.98 4.90
C ILE A 60 -18.34 17.65 5.26
N LYS A 61 -17.73 16.50 4.99
CA LYS A 61 -18.28 15.17 5.24
C LYS A 61 -17.66 14.55 6.50
N SER A 62 -18.50 14.00 7.36
CA SER A 62 -18.08 13.28 8.58
C SER A 62 -17.97 11.76 8.34
N GLY A 63 -17.41 11.03 9.31
CA GLY A 63 -17.48 9.57 9.36
C GLY A 63 -16.19 8.82 8.99
N LEU A 64 -15.19 9.52 8.45
CA LEU A 64 -13.89 8.92 8.18
C LEU A 64 -13.03 8.93 9.45
N LEU A 65 -12.81 7.74 9.99
CA LEU A 65 -11.87 7.50 11.08
C LEU A 65 -10.51 7.08 10.52
N LEU A 66 -9.55 8.00 10.52
CA LEU A 66 -8.17 7.71 10.12
C LEU A 66 -7.41 7.15 11.32
N GLN A 67 -6.87 5.96 11.17
CA GLN A 67 -6.02 5.32 12.17
C GLN A 67 -4.58 5.30 11.67
N ILE A 68 -3.63 5.70 12.52
CA ILE A 68 -2.19 5.67 12.22
C ILE A 68 -1.51 4.82 13.31
N PRO A 69 -1.54 3.48 13.18
CA PRO A 69 -1.04 2.57 14.22
C PRO A 69 0.43 2.78 14.56
N ILE A 70 1.27 3.13 13.58
CA ILE A 70 2.70 3.36 13.79
C ILE A 70 2.99 4.51 14.77
N ALA A 71 2.06 5.47 14.90
CA ALA A 71 2.13 6.58 15.85
C ALA A 71 1.19 6.37 17.06
N GLY A 72 0.36 5.33 17.07
CA GLY A 72 -0.61 5.07 18.13
C GLY A 72 -1.73 6.12 18.24
N VAL A 73 -2.08 6.78 17.13
CA VAL A 73 -3.09 7.85 17.10
C VAL A 73 -4.25 7.54 16.16
N SER A 74 -5.38 8.22 16.38
CA SER A 74 -6.55 8.17 15.51
C SER A 74 -7.21 9.54 15.42
N PHE A 75 -7.77 9.86 14.25
CA PHE A 75 -8.39 11.13 13.94
C PHE A 75 -9.80 10.87 13.42
N ALA A 76 -10.80 11.32 14.17
CA ALA A 76 -12.19 11.29 13.74
C ALA A 76 -12.46 12.43 12.74
N ASP A 77 -13.41 12.17 11.84
CA ASP A 77 -13.82 13.11 10.79
C ASP A 77 -12.63 13.68 10.00
N ALA A 78 -11.61 12.84 9.82
CA ALA A 78 -10.50 13.18 8.94
C ALA A 78 -11.02 13.27 7.50
N TRP A 79 -10.34 14.05 6.69
CA TRP A 79 -10.71 14.21 5.29
C TRP A 79 -9.47 14.02 4.43
N PHE A 80 -9.65 13.71 3.15
CA PHE A 80 -8.52 13.52 2.27
C PHE A 80 -8.80 14.00 0.86
N GLU A 81 -7.73 14.37 0.18
CA GLU A 81 -7.73 14.67 -1.23
C GLU A 81 -6.69 13.80 -1.94
N MET A 82 -7.00 13.47 -3.18
CA MET A 82 -6.08 12.84 -4.10
C MET A 82 -5.92 13.76 -5.30
N ASP A 83 -4.69 13.95 -5.73
CA ASP A 83 -4.45 14.62 -7.01
C ASP A 83 -5.07 13.80 -8.14
N GLU A 84 -5.48 14.47 -9.22
CA GLU A 84 -5.90 13.75 -10.41
C GLU A 84 -4.73 12.93 -10.95
N ILE A 85 -4.93 11.63 -11.05
CA ILE A 85 -3.92 10.69 -11.51
C ILE A 85 -4.24 10.31 -12.96
N THR A 86 -3.26 10.41 -13.84
CA THR A 86 -3.40 9.95 -15.22
C THR A 86 -3.18 8.44 -15.34
N ILE A 87 -4.07 7.77 -16.06
CA ILE A 87 -3.93 6.39 -16.53
C ILE A 87 -3.07 6.43 -17.80
N THR A 88 -1.85 5.90 -17.73
CA THR A 88 -0.86 5.98 -18.82
C THR A 88 -0.97 4.82 -19.80
N ASN A 89 -1.55 3.71 -19.37
CA ASN A 89 -1.70 2.50 -20.19
C ASN A 89 -2.95 1.76 -19.74
N THR A 90 -3.71 1.22 -20.68
CA THR A 90 -4.91 0.42 -20.40
C THR A 90 -4.79 -0.94 -21.09
N MET A 91 -5.00 -2.00 -20.32
CA MET A 91 -5.00 -3.38 -20.77
C MET A 91 -6.38 -3.99 -20.57
N VAL A 92 -6.85 -4.75 -21.56
CA VAL A 92 -8.13 -5.46 -21.49
C VAL A 92 -7.88 -6.96 -21.60
N PHE A 93 -8.29 -7.72 -20.59
CA PHE A 93 -8.14 -9.17 -20.56
C PHE A 93 -9.41 -9.83 -20.03
N GLY A 94 -10.01 -10.74 -20.82
CA GLY A 94 -11.19 -11.49 -20.40
C GLY A 94 -12.40 -10.61 -20.00
N GLY A 95 -12.56 -9.44 -20.62
CA GLY A 95 -13.61 -8.48 -20.27
C GLY A 95 -13.26 -7.55 -19.10
N SER A 96 -12.15 -7.80 -18.39
CA SER A 96 -11.62 -6.93 -17.33
C SER A 96 -10.69 -5.87 -17.87
N LYS A 97 -10.73 -4.67 -17.28
CA LYS A 97 -9.88 -3.53 -17.62
C LYS A 97 -8.93 -3.23 -16.48
N PHE A 98 -7.65 -3.07 -16.83
CA PHE A 98 -6.58 -2.71 -15.93
C PHE A 98 -5.86 -1.48 -16.48
N GLY A 99 -5.49 -0.55 -15.60
CA GLY A 99 -4.79 0.68 -15.93
C GLY A 99 -3.49 0.77 -15.17
N GLU A 100 -2.39 1.06 -15.86
CA GLU A 100 -1.18 1.57 -15.20
C GLU A 100 -1.33 3.07 -15.03
N THR A 101 -0.91 3.59 -13.88
CA THR A 101 -1.01 5.01 -13.57
C THR A 101 0.35 5.67 -13.49
N GLY A 102 0.37 6.98 -13.76
CA GLY A 102 1.50 7.83 -13.45
C GLY A 102 1.70 8.05 -11.94
N GLU A 103 2.51 9.06 -11.63
CA GLU A 103 2.71 9.50 -10.26
C GLU A 103 1.45 10.17 -9.71
N GLY A 104 1.34 10.19 -8.38
CA GLY A 104 0.24 10.85 -7.71
C GLY A 104 0.48 11.02 -6.23
N GLN A 105 -0.46 11.71 -5.61
CA GLN A 105 -0.37 12.06 -4.20
C GLN A 105 -1.73 11.93 -3.53
N VAL A 106 -1.72 11.39 -2.31
CA VAL A 106 -2.88 11.35 -1.41
C VAL A 106 -2.51 12.07 -0.12
N ARG A 107 -3.36 12.97 0.35
CA ARG A 107 -3.15 13.77 1.55
C ARG A 107 -4.35 13.68 2.47
N PHE A 108 -4.10 13.32 3.72
CA PHE A 108 -5.10 13.25 4.78
C PHE A 108 -4.90 14.39 5.77
N TYR A 109 -6.00 14.94 6.23
CA TYR A 109 -6.04 16.09 7.11
C TYR A 109 -6.96 15.83 8.30
N ALA A 110 -6.72 16.55 9.38
CA ALA A 110 -7.67 16.62 10.49
C ALA A 110 -8.88 17.46 10.08
N ALA A 111 -10.04 17.17 10.68
CA ALA A 111 -11.25 17.98 10.53
C ALA A 111 -10.95 19.49 10.71
N GLY A 112 -11.34 20.30 9.73
CA GLY A 112 -11.16 21.75 9.74
C GLY A 112 -9.72 22.25 9.52
N SER A 113 -8.78 21.37 9.13
CA SER A 113 -7.39 21.75 8.79
C SER A 113 -7.12 21.54 7.30
N THR A 114 -6.39 22.45 6.65
CA THR A 114 -6.05 22.37 5.21
C THR A 114 -4.56 22.53 4.89
N THR A 115 -3.73 22.89 5.87
CA THR A 115 -2.34 23.33 5.61
C THR A 115 -1.28 22.33 6.04
N ASN A 116 -1.63 21.37 6.89
CA ASN A 116 -0.67 20.41 7.43
C ASN A 116 -1.27 18.99 7.39
N PRO A 117 -0.91 18.17 6.38
CA PRO A 117 -1.44 16.82 6.27
C PRO A 117 -0.92 15.94 7.41
N LEU A 118 -1.84 15.21 8.04
CA LEU A 118 -1.55 14.19 9.04
C LEU A 118 -0.73 13.06 8.43
N LEU A 119 -1.11 12.67 7.22
CA LEU A 119 -0.51 11.62 6.40
C LEU A 119 -0.48 12.11 4.95
N ARG A 120 0.67 12.01 4.32
CA ARG A 120 0.91 12.28 2.92
C ARG A 120 1.58 11.07 2.29
N ILE A 121 1.05 10.66 1.14
CA ILE A 121 1.47 9.50 0.40
C ILE A 121 1.82 9.97 -1.00
N ASP A 122 3.10 9.90 -1.35
CA ASP A 122 3.58 10.17 -2.70
C ASP A 122 3.93 8.82 -3.34
N PHE A 123 3.47 8.57 -4.57
CA PHE A 123 3.81 7.35 -5.30
C PHE A 123 4.17 7.67 -6.75
N GLN A 124 5.05 6.85 -7.33
CA GLN A 124 5.54 7.08 -8.70
C GLN A 124 4.69 6.37 -9.75
N LYS A 125 4.13 5.21 -9.40
CA LYS A 125 3.30 4.40 -10.28
C LYS A 125 2.28 3.62 -9.47
N GLY A 126 1.15 3.36 -10.08
CA GLY A 126 0.12 2.50 -9.53
C GLY A 126 -0.51 1.63 -10.61
N MET A 127 -1.39 0.75 -10.16
CA MET A 127 -2.27 -0.02 -11.02
C MET A 127 -3.68 0.07 -10.47
N VAL A 128 -4.62 0.38 -11.36
CA VAL A 128 -6.05 0.32 -11.08
C VAL A 128 -6.65 -0.84 -11.86
N GLY A 129 -7.55 -1.58 -11.25
CA GLY A 129 -8.24 -2.68 -11.92
C GLY A 129 -9.71 -2.71 -11.54
N ARG A 130 -10.52 -3.18 -12.48
CA ARG A 130 -11.85 -3.70 -12.21
C ARG A 130 -11.87 -5.15 -12.67
N GLN A 131 -12.03 -6.06 -11.72
CA GLN A 131 -12.10 -7.48 -12.00
C GLN A 131 -13.56 -7.88 -12.16
N PHE A 132 -13.91 -8.37 -13.35
CA PHE A 132 -15.21 -9.01 -13.58
C PHE A 132 -15.03 -10.50 -13.34
N VAL A 133 -15.45 -10.99 -12.17
CA VAL A 133 -15.56 -12.44 -11.92
C VAL A 133 -16.95 -12.93 -12.34
N SER A 134 -17.98 -12.10 -12.20
CA SER A 134 -19.34 -12.31 -12.70
C SER A 134 -20.01 -10.95 -12.98
N ALA A 135 -21.21 -10.92 -13.59
CA ALA A 135 -21.95 -9.68 -13.82
C ALA A 135 -22.45 -9.00 -12.51
N GLU A 136 -22.34 -9.70 -11.37
CA GLU A 136 -22.83 -9.27 -10.07
C GLU A 136 -21.69 -9.05 -9.05
N ASP A 137 -20.48 -9.56 -9.33
CA ASP A 137 -19.30 -9.42 -8.49
C ASP A 137 -18.30 -8.44 -9.13
N GLU A 138 -18.33 -7.20 -8.65
CA GLU A 138 -17.45 -6.14 -9.10
C GLU A 138 -16.46 -5.74 -8.00
N ASP A 139 -15.33 -6.42 -7.98
CA ASP A 139 -14.21 -6.03 -7.12
C ASP A 139 -13.26 -5.11 -7.89
N GLY A 140 -12.94 -3.98 -7.28
CA GLY A 140 -11.96 -3.05 -7.81
C GLY A 140 -10.85 -2.79 -6.81
N LEU A 141 -9.65 -2.64 -7.33
CA LEU A 141 -8.45 -2.43 -6.53
C LEU A 141 -7.61 -1.34 -7.17
N PHE A 142 -7.09 -0.46 -6.33
CA PHE A 142 -5.96 0.38 -6.67
C PHE A 142 -4.80 0.06 -5.75
N TYR A 143 -3.63 -0.18 -6.29
CA TYR A 143 -2.41 -0.30 -5.50
C TYR A 143 -1.28 0.53 -6.13
N ALA A 144 -0.40 1.03 -5.29
CA ALA A 144 0.75 1.80 -5.73
C ALA A 144 2.06 1.24 -5.19
N ASN A 145 3.13 1.47 -5.96
CA ASN A 145 4.48 1.04 -5.65
C ASN A 145 5.43 2.23 -5.57
N ASN A 146 6.57 2.00 -4.92
CA ASN A 146 7.60 3.00 -4.70
C ASN A 146 7.04 4.21 -3.95
N VAL A 147 6.31 3.91 -2.88
CA VAL A 147 5.57 4.88 -2.10
C VAL A 147 6.49 5.52 -1.07
N THR A 148 6.40 6.84 -0.93
CA THR A 148 6.98 7.59 0.17
C THR A 148 5.87 8.09 1.06
N ILE A 149 5.97 7.83 2.37
CA ILE A 149 4.97 8.23 3.36
C ILE A 149 5.60 9.25 4.31
N THR A 150 4.92 10.39 4.45
CA THR A 150 5.29 11.50 5.34
C THR A 150 4.02 12.06 5.99
N GLY A 151 4.16 13.11 6.80
CA GLY A 151 3.02 13.80 7.42
C GLY A 151 3.28 14.16 8.87
N SER A 152 2.47 15.04 9.44
CA SER A 152 2.67 15.53 10.82
C SER A 152 2.43 14.45 11.89
N ALA A 153 1.65 13.42 11.56
CA ALA A 153 1.40 12.28 12.45
C ALA A 153 2.30 11.08 12.14
N ILE A 154 3.23 11.20 11.18
CA ILE A 154 4.18 10.14 10.81
C ILE A 154 5.55 10.45 11.44
N PRO A 155 6.06 9.58 12.32
CA PRO A 155 7.23 9.90 13.16
C PRO A 155 8.56 9.99 12.38
N PHE A 156 8.65 9.35 11.21
CA PHE A 156 9.81 9.37 10.34
C PHE A 156 9.39 9.09 8.89
N THR A 157 10.17 9.55 7.93
CA THR A 157 9.90 9.28 6.51
C THR A 157 10.06 7.79 6.21
N LEU A 158 9.02 7.22 5.62
CA LEU A 158 9.01 5.85 5.12
C LEU A 158 9.14 5.88 3.60
N SER A 159 9.92 4.97 3.02
CA SER A 159 10.19 4.92 1.59
C SER A 159 10.16 3.48 1.11
N TYR A 160 9.89 3.29 -0.19
CA TYR A 160 9.72 1.97 -0.82
C TYR A 160 8.50 1.20 -0.28
N GLU A 161 7.50 1.93 0.21
CA GLU A 161 6.30 1.31 0.76
C GLU A 161 5.29 0.94 -0.32
N GLN A 162 4.22 0.28 0.12
CA GLN A 162 3.04 0.01 -0.68
C GLN A 162 1.78 0.49 0.05
N PHE A 163 0.77 0.86 -0.73
CA PHE A 163 -0.58 1.04 -0.22
C PHE A 163 -1.60 0.53 -1.24
N SER A 164 -2.80 0.27 -0.74
CA SER A 164 -3.93 -0.08 -1.60
C SER A 164 -5.23 0.57 -1.11
N PHE A 165 -6.07 0.91 -2.08
CA PHE A 165 -7.50 1.13 -1.88
C PHE A 165 -8.25 -0.08 -2.39
N SER A 166 -9.06 -0.68 -1.52
CA SER A 166 -10.01 -1.72 -1.90
C SER A 166 -11.39 -1.08 -2.09
N PHE A 167 -11.96 -1.22 -3.27
CA PHE A 167 -13.23 -0.58 -3.61
C PHE A 167 -14.43 -1.40 -3.13
N ALA A 168 -15.51 -0.71 -2.80
CA ALA A 168 -16.81 -1.27 -2.46
C ALA A 168 -17.91 -0.40 -3.11
N ASN A 169 -19.16 -0.89 -3.11
CA ASN A 169 -20.32 -0.18 -3.65
C ASN A 169 -20.09 0.38 -5.08
N VAL A 170 -19.41 -0.41 -5.92
CA VAL A 170 -18.98 0.03 -7.25
C VAL A 170 -20.19 0.29 -8.14
N THR A 171 -20.18 1.43 -8.84
CA THR A 171 -21.25 1.82 -9.77
C THR A 171 -20.66 2.36 -11.06
N ASN A 172 -21.17 1.91 -12.20
CA ASN A 172 -20.77 2.41 -13.52
C ASN A 172 -21.02 3.91 -13.68
N LEU A 173 -20.11 4.60 -14.37
CA LEU A 173 -20.37 5.98 -14.78
C LEU A 173 -21.52 6.02 -15.79
N PRO A 174 -22.52 6.91 -15.63
CA PRO A 174 -23.71 6.90 -16.48
C PRO A 174 -23.43 7.31 -17.94
N ASN A 175 -22.36 8.06 -18.20
CA ASN A 175 -22.07 8.66 -19.51
C ASN A 175 -20.61 8.46 -19.96
N ALA A 176 -19.85 7.56 -19.32
CA ALA A 176 -18.46 7.32 -19.64
C ALA A 176 -18.09 5.86 -19.36
N ASP A 177 -17.06 5.37 -20.04
CA ASP A 177 -16.42 4.12 -19.67
C ASP A 177 -15.62 4.34 -18.38
N GLY A 178 -16.07 3.75 -17.28
CA GLY A 178 -15.51 3.99 -15.96
C GLY A 178 -16.45 3.58 -14.84
N PHE A 179 -16.01 3.79 -13.61
CA PHE A 179 -16.79 3.47 -12.43
C PHE A 179 -16.47 4.41 -11.28
N THR A 180 -17.39 4.47 -10.33
CA THR A 180 -17.22 5.08 -9.02
C THR A 180 -17.24 3.99 -7.98
N GLY A 181 -16.61 4.22 -6.84
CA GLY A 181 -16.65 3.29 -5.72
C GLY A 181 -16.41 4.01 -4.41
N THR A 182 -16.97 3.46 -3.34
CA THR A 182 -16.45 3.72 -2.01
C THR A 182 -15.17 2.93 -1.80
N ALA A 183 -14.39 3.25 -0.77
CA ALA A 183 -13.11 2.58 -0.59
C ALA A 183 -12.72 2.44 0.88
N SER A 184 -12.02 1.36 1.18
CA SER A 184 -11.20 1.24 2.39
C SER A 184 -9.73 1.37 2.00
N PHE A 185 -8.93 1.88 2.92
CA PHE A 185 -7.52 2.17 2.70
C PHE A 185 -6.66 1.39 3.68
N THR A 186 -5.58 0.81 3.17
CA THR A 186 -4.53 0.24 4.00
C THR A 186 -3.17 0.56 3.39
N SER A 187 -2.27 1.09 4.19
CA SER A 187 -0.86 1.24 3.85
C SER A 187 0.00 0.39 4.77
N SER A 188 0.98 -0.29 4.19
CA SER A 188 1.86 -1.20 4.92
C SER A 188 3.32 -0.95 4.60
N ALA A 189 4.16 -1.08 5.62
CA ALA A 189 5.60 -1.02 5.48
C ALA A 189 6.27 -2.39 5.60
N VAL A 190 7.20 -2.70 4.70
CA VAL A 190 8.00 -3.93 4.76
C VAL A 190 9.44 -3.58 5.14
N PRO A 191 9.96 -4.01 6.30
CA PRO A 191 11.33 -3.72 6.69
C PRO A 191 12.36 -4.40 5.76
N GLU A 192 13.00 -3.63 4.89
CA GLU A 192 13.97 -4.13 3.90
C GLU A 192 15.37 -4.55 4.41
N PRO A 193 15.92 -4.07 5.55
CA PRO A 193 17.31 -4.41 5.93
C PRO A 193 17.57 -5.89 6.27
N ALA A 194 16.56 -6.59 6.81
CA ALA A 194 16.73 -7.97 7.27
C ALA A 194 16.69 -8.99 6.13
N THR A 195 15.90 -8.73 5.09
CA THR A 195 15.71 -9.63 3.94
C THR A 195 16.99 -9.74 3.12
N VAL A 196 17.67 -8.60 2.88
CA VAL A 196 18.96 -8.58 2.18
C VAL A 196 20.03 -9.32 2.98
N ALA A 197 20.08 -9.11 4.29
CA ALA A 197 21.04 -9.80 5.16
C ALA A 197 20.83 -11.33 5.13
N LEU A 198 19.58 -11.81 5.19
CA LEU A 198 19.26 -13.24 5.10
C LEU A 198 19.59 -13.83 3.73
N LEU A 199 19.36 -13.09 2.64
CA LEU A 199 19.73 -13.51 1.30
C LEU A 199 21.26 -13.67 1.18
N CYS A 200 22.02 -12.70 1.71
CA CYS A 200 23.48 -12.77 1.73
C CYS A 200 24.00 -13.97 2.55
N ILE A 201 23.41 -14.24 3.72
CA ILE A 201 23.76 -15.41 4.54
C ILE A 201 23.41 -16.71 3.82
N GLY A 202 22.24 -16.80 3.17
CA GLY A 202 21.83 -17.96 2.38
C GLY A 202 22.76 -18.24 1.20
N ALA A 203 23.13 -17.20 0.45
CA ALA A 203 24.07 -17.31 -0.67
C ALA A 203 25.46 -17.80 -0.21
N LEU A 204 25.96 -17.29 0.93
CA LEU A 204 27.22 -17.75 1.53
C LEU A 204 27.15 -19.23 1.98
N GLY A 205 25.99 -19.67 2.48
CA GLY A 205 25.74 -21.07 2.83
C GLY A 205 25.79 -22.02 1.62
N LEU A 206 25.25 -21.60 0.47
CA LEU A 206 25.27 -22.38 -0.78
C LEU A 206 26.68 -22.44 -1.40
N LEU A 207 27.42 -21.33 -1.37
CA LEU A 207 28.80 -21.28 -1.87
C LEU A 207 29.75 -22.18 -1.05
N ARG A 208 29.48 -22.35 0.25
CA ARG A 208 30.24 -23.27 1.12
C ARG A 208 30.02 -24.75 0.82
N ARG A 209 28.90 -25.14 0.20
CA ARG A 209 28.62 -26.53 -0.18
C ARG A 209 29.22 -26.94 -1.53
N LYS A 210 29.73 -25.99 -2.31
CA LYS A 210 30.35 -26.25 -3.63
C LYS A 210 31.89 -26.40 -3.59
N LYS A 211 32.50 -26.34 -2.40
CA LYS A 211 33.90 -26.69 -2.15
C LYS A 211 33.96 -27.90 -1.25
#